data_AF-A0A845DDP2-F1
#
_entry.id   AF-A0A845DDP2-F1
#
_cell.length_a   1.000
_cell.length_b   1.000
_cell.length_c   1.000
_cell.angle_alpha   90.00
_cell.angle_beta   90.00
_cell.angle_gamma   90.00
#
_symmetry.space_group_name_H-M   'P 1'
#
loop_
_entity.id
_entity.type
_entity.pdbx_description
1 polymer ?
#
loop_
_entity_poly.entity_id
_entity_poly.type
_entity_poly.pdbx_seq_one_letter_code
_entity_poly.pdbx_strand_id
1 'polypeptide(L)'
;MSLDQQIEDLLAQAPGFWHLDACGVTRSERQIPALLHGVDQPPAGERLQLVLIGGLSGKQEDADAALAALHSYRTAPGLSGRYALSAAPCANPDGLALGAAPENGAGGNPGTAYPPPGDSYYDANPEAHYLWRWVSFQAPDLVLEIRTGDSTTWEGSALCLELLEQFRSVLNASELPSDSSLLGALSTGEPNLLPPIFGLRLTCAAADLDAELNKLWTVLAQVPDHARSPTRSALQARAARSPLDAARILAGVYGHELDPVIYTQGVAVSGRLRLAQLDTEYADPSDGIADMVAPYMSGAKEWFPAGGEGGANLAGLVWADELAATTGDDRYADLLVQTADRYRATHDNGAPIPSNPNYQVEDMFFTAAVLGRAFKLTGDNAYLSILTRFLLDANVQQADGLFWHDRRTPFYWGRGNGFAALSYAESLTYMPDDHPDRAAVLAIHRRHLQALRGYQHRSGMWRQVVNGPGSYPEMTVTCMVGYALARGLRRGWLDAGYKEMLTRAWQGVAARIDDHGGLVDVCTGTGVQQSTRDYLDRPAIFGPDERGGALSLWFVTEMASFLQEN
;
A
#
# COMPACT_ATOMS: atom_id res chain seq x y z
N MET A 1 6.32 -3.70 35.36
CA MET A 1 7.00 -4.21 34.15
C MET A 1 6.76 -3.18 33.06
N SER A 2 7.72 -2.91 32.16
CA SER A 2 7.41 -2.04 31.01
C SER A 2 6.46 -2.76 30.06
N LEU A 3 5.74 -2.00 29.22
CA LEU A 3 4.91 -2.55 28.16
C LEU A 3 5.69 -3.50 27.25
N ASP A 4 6.88 -3.08 26.82
CA ASP A 4 7.74 -3.88 25.93
C ASP A 4 8.12 -5.21 26.58
N GLN A 5 8.47 -5.20 27.87
CA GLN A 5 8.79 -6.43 28.61
C GLN A 5 7.55 -7.33 28.75
N GLN A 6 6.35 -6.77 28.96
CA GLN A 6 5.12 -7.57 28.98
C GLN A 6 4.81 -8.21 27.63
N ILE A 7 5.04 -7.50 26.54
CA ILE A 7 4.89 -8.03 25.17
C ILE A 7 5.92 -9.14 24.92
N GLU A 8 7.18 -8.92 25.26
CA GLU A 8 8.24 -9.93 25.15
C GLU A 8 7.93 -11.19 25.96
N ASP A 9 7.48 -11.02 27.20
CA ASP A 9 7.09 -12.14 28.07
C ASP A 9 5.90 -12.92 27.48
N LEU A 10 4.91 -12.22 26.91
CA LEU A 10 3.76 -12.85 26.25
C LEU A 10 4.22 -13.68 25.03
N LEU A 11 5.11 -13.12 24.20
CA LEU A 11 5.66 -13.79 23.03
C LEU A 11 6.53 -15.00 23.42
N ALA A 12 7.34 -14.87 24.47
CA ALA A 12 8.18 -15.96 24.98
C ALA A 12 7.35 -17.13 25.55
N GLN A 13 6.19 -16.85 26.14
CA GLN A 13 5.25 -17.87 26.63
C GLN A 13 4.51 -18.61 25.51
N ALA A 14 4.48 -18.06 24.29
CA ALA A 14 3.79 -18.65 23.14
C ALA A 14 4.58 -18.45 21.83
N PRO A 15 5.77 -19.06 21.69
CA PRO A 15 6.62 -18.85 20.51
C PRO A 15 5.88 -19.20 19.21
N GLY A 16 5.89 -18.27 18.25
CA GLY A 16 5.22 -18.43 16.95
C GLY A 16 3.70 -18.27 16.99
N PHE A 17 3.08 -18.05 18.15
CA PHE A 17 1.63 -17.80 18.22
C PHE A 17 1.26 -16.39 17.76
N TRP A 18 2.11 -15.40 18.07
CA TRP A 18 2.04 -14.05 17.53
C TRP A 18 3.39 -13.62 16.96
N HIS A 19 3.36 -12.71 16.00
CA HIS A 19 4.52 -11.96 15.54
C HIS A 19 4.38 -10.50 15.94
N LEU A 20 5.45 -9.92 16.48
CA LEU A 20 5.53 -8.50 16.73
C LEU A 20 5.75 -7.75 15.41
N ASP A 21 4.92 -6.74 15.17
CA ASP A 21 5.02 -5.73 14.13
C ASP A 21 4.60 -4.39 14.75
N ALA A 22 4.36 -3.37 13.93
CA ALA A 22 3.82 -2.10 14.34
C ALA A 22 2.69 -1.65 13.42
N CYS A 23 1.58 -1.19 13.99
CA CYS A 23 0.45 -0.65 13.22
C CYS A 23 0.67 0.80 12.77
N GLY A 24 1.63 1.49 13.40
CA GLY A 24 1.93 2.89 13.14
C GLY A 24 3.16 3.40 13.88
N VAL A 25 3.41 4.69 13.72
CA VAL A 25 4.50 5.41 14.40
C VAL A 25 3.94 6.70 15.00
N THR A 26 4.18 6.94 16.28
CA THR A 26 3.75 8.15 17.00
C THR A 26 4.54 9.38 16.58
N ARG A 27 4.21 10.56 17.11
CA ARG A 27 4.99 11.79 16.88
C ARG A 27 6.44 11.70 17.37
N SER A 28 6.71 10.96 18.45
CA SER A 28 8.08 10.76 18.95
C SER A 28 8.88 9.68 18.20
N GLU A 29 8.36 9.19 17.06
CA GLU A 29 8.93 8.06 16.31
C GLU A 29 8.87 6.70 17.05
N ARG A 30 8.07 6.61 18.12
CA ARG A 30 7.79 5.35 18.79
C ARG A 30 6.84 4.50 17.95
N GLN A 31 7.14 3.20 17.85
CA GLN A 31 6.24 2.25 17.19
C GLN A 31 5.00 2.00 18.05
N ILE A 32 3.83 1.95 17.41
CA ILE A 32 2.60 1.48 18.03
C ILE A 32 2.59 -0.05 17.89
N PRO A 33 2.80 -0.81 18.98
CA PRO A 33 3.03 -2.25 18.89
C PRO A 33 1.79 -2.97 18.36
N ALA A 34 2.02 -3.90 17.43
CA ALA A 34 1.00 -4.77 16.89
C ALA A 34 1.42 -6.24 17.01
N LEU A 35 0.55 -7.07 17.55
CA LEU A 35 0.70 -8.51 17.62
C LEU A 35 -0.16 -9.14 16.54
N LEU A 36 0.48 -9.71 15.52
CA LEU A 36 -0.20 -10.35 14.41
C LEU A 36 -0.26 -11.86 14.66
N HIS A 37 -1.45 -12.46 14.54
CA HIS A 37 -1.62 -13.90 14.74
C HIS A 37 -0.68 -14.72 13.83
N GLY A 38 0.07 -15.65 14.43
CA GLY A 38 1.31 -16.21 13.89
C GLY A 38 1.18 -17.44 13.00
N VAL A 39 0.07 -17.60 12.29
CA VAL A 39 -0.08 -18.71 11.37
C VAL A 39 0.05 -18.17 9.95
N ASP A 40 1.21 -18.41 9.35
CA ASP A 40 1.35 -18.43 7.90
C ASP A 40 0.21 -19.29 7.35
N GLN A 41 -0.63 -18.66 6.54
CA GLN A 41 -1.82 -19.20 5.89
C GLN A 41 -2.14 -20.71 6.12
N PRO A 42 -3.22 -21.07 6.82
CA PRO A 42 -4.30 -21.73 6.12
C PRO A 42 -4.91 -20.72 5.13
N PRO A 43 -5.54 -21.13 4.01
CA PRO A 43 -6.19 -20.17 3.13
C PRO A 43 -7.08 -19.25 3.98
N ALA A 44 -6.89 -17.94 3.82
CA ALA A 44 -7.66 -16.91 4.49
C ALA A 44 -9.15 -17.15 4.21
N GLY A 45 -9.81 -17.92 5.08
CA GLY A 45 -11.11 -18.51 4.77
C GLY A 45 -11.72 -19.33 5.90
N GLU A 46 -10.92 -20.07 6.70
CA GLU A 46 -11.47 -20.95 7.74
C GLU A 46 -11.73 -20.24 9.08
N ARG A 47 -10.78 -19.45 9.60
CA ARG A 47 -10.92 -18.78 10.90
C ARG A 47 -11.52 -17.38 10.79
N LEU A 48 -12.38 -17.07 11.75
CA LEU A 48 -12.85 -15.70 12.00
C LEU A 48 -11.68 -14.83 12.45
N GLN A 49 -11.62 -13.58 12.02
CA GLN A 49 -10.58 -12.62 12.42
C GLN A 49 -11.04 -11.73 13.56
N LEU A 50 -10.30 -11.72 14.66
CA LEU A 50 -10.48 -10.77 15.74
C LEU A 50 -9.35 -9.75 15.72
N VAL A 51 -9.70 -8.49 15.97
CA VAL A 51 -8.72 -7.44 16.23
C VAL A 51 -9.02 -6.83 17.58
N LEU A 52 -8.06 -6.92 18.51
CA LEU A 52 -8.18 -6.29 19.83
C LEU A 52 -7.43 -4.96 19.86
N ILE A 53 -8.09 -3.90 20.32
CA ILE A 53 -7.52 -2.58 20.54
C ILE A 53 -7.54 -2.27 22.03
N GLY A 54 -6.36 -1.97 22.57
CA GLY A 54 -6.14 -1.61 23.96
C GLY A 54 -5.35 -0.32 24.12
N GLY A 55 -5.36 0.26 25.32
CA GLY A 55 -4.49 1.38 25.68
C GLY A 55 -4.71 2.66 24.87
N LEU A 56 -5.89 2.87 24.27
CA LEU A 56 -6.23 4.12 23.57
C LEU A 56 -6.16 5.33 24.50
N SER A 57 -6.46 5.14 25.79
CA SER A 57 -6.33 6.19 26.81
C SER A 57 -4.88 6.55 27.15
N GLY A 58 -3.90 5.75 26.75
CA GLY A 58 -2.52 5.91 27.21
C GLY A 58 -2.30 5.58 28.69
N LYS A 59 -3.29 5.00 29.40
CA LYS A 59 -3.11 4.54 30.79
C LYS A 59 -2.55 3.12 30.83
N GLN A 60 -1.72 2.84 31.84
CA GLN A 60 -1.13 1.51 32.06
C GLN A 60 -2.22 0.45 32.28
N GLU A 61 -3.27 0.79 33.01
CA GLU A 61 -4.38 -0.12 33.35
C GLU A 61 -5.09 -0.67 32.09
N ASP A 62 -5.30 0.17 31.07
CA ASP A 62 -5.90 -0.26 29.79
C ASP A 62 -4.96 -1.17 28.98
N ALA A 63 -3.66 -0.88 28.99
CA ALA A 63 -2.67 -1.72 28.32
C ALA A 63 -2.53 -3.09 29.01
N ASP A 64 -2.52 -3.10 30.35
CA ASP A 64 -2.51 -4.32 31.16
C ASP A 64 -3.77 -5.16 30.92
N ALA A 65 -4.95 -4.53 30.83
CA ALA A 65 -6.20 -5.22 30.54
C ALA A 65 -6.19 -5.87 29.14
N ALA A 66 -5.66 -5.18 28.14
CA ALA A 66 -5.52 -5.71 26.78
C ALA A 66 -4.57 -6.92 26.71
N LEU A 67 -3.44 -6.85 27.44
CA LEU A 67 -2.49 -7.97 27.53
C LEU A 67 -3.06 -9.16 28.32
N ALA A 68 -3.82 -8.90 29.38
CA ALA A 68 -4.55 -9.94 30.12
C ALA A 68 -5.58 -10.63 29.23
N ALA A 69 -6.29 -9.88 28.39
CA ALA A 69 -7.22 -10.44 27.41
C ALA A 69 -6.54 -11.32 26.36
N LEU A 70 -5.35 -10.94 25.88
CA LEU A 70 -4.55 -11.79 25.00
C LEU A 70 -4.12 -13.09 25.70
N HIS A 71 -3.68 -13.00 26.96
CA HIS A 71 -3.32 -14.17 27.75
C HIS A 71 -4.53 -15.11 27.95
N SER A 72 -5.68 -14.53 28.31
CA SER A 72 -6.95 -15.23 28.52
C SER A 72 -7.47 -15.90 27.24
N TYR A 73 -7.41 -15.21 26.10
CA TYR A 73 -7.76 -15.78 24.80
C TYR A 73 -6.94 -17.03 24.46
N ARG A 74 -5.63 -17.00 24.72
CA ARG A 74 -4.74 -18.12 24.42
C ARG A 74 -5.07 -19.37 25.24
N THR A 75 -5.50 -19.18 26.49
CA THR A 75 -5.83 -20.28 27.41
C THR A 75 -7.30 -20.71 27.31
N ALA A 76 -8.15 -19.92 26.65
CA ALA A 76 -9.55 -20.23 26.42
C ALA A 76 -9.72 -21.48 25.52
N PRO A 77 -10.44 -22.53 25.99
CA PRO A 77 -10.57 -23.78 25.25
C PRO A 77 -11.21 -23.59 23.86
N GLY A 78 -10.53 -24.07 22.82
CA GLY A 78 -11.05 -24.14 21.45
C GLY A 78 -11.12 -22.81 20.68
N LEU A 79 -10.93 -21.65 21.33
CA LEU A 79 -11.04 -20.35 20.65
C LEU A 79 -9.97 -20.14 19.58
N SER A 80 -8.70 -20.47 19.86
CA SER A 80 -7.60 -20.29 18.90
C SER A 80 -7.69 -21.17 17.65
N GLY A 81 -8.53 -22.22 17.69
CA GLY A 81 -8.90 -23.00 16.51
C GLY A 81 -9.91 -22.32 15.61
N ARG A 82 -10.78 -21.46 16.18
CA ARG A 82 -11.88 -20.78 15.48
C ARG A 82 -11.55 -19.35 15.08
N TYR A 83 -10.75 -18.68 15.90
CA TYR A 83 -10.35 -17.29 15.70
C TYR A 83 -8.85 -17.17 15.43
N ALA A 84 -8.49 -16.18 14.63
CA ALA A 84 -7.16 -15.61 14.57
C ALA A 84 -7.24 -14.22 15.23
N LEU A 85 -6.55 -14.02 16.34
CA LEU A 85 -6.60 -12.78 17.11
C LEU A 85 -5.32 -11.98 16.88
N SER A 86 -5.43 -10.84 16.22
CA SER A 86 -4.40 -9.82 16.16
C SER A 86 -4.73 -8.69 17.14
N ALA A 87 -3.74 -7.91 17.58
CA ALA A 87 -3.99 -6.85 18.55
C ALA A 87 -3.02 -5.68 18.46
N ALA A 88 -3.50 -4.49 18.82
CA ALA A 88 -2.67 -3.36 19.24
C ALA A 88 -2.88 -3.16 20.75
N PRO A 89 -2.04 -3.77 21.62
CA PRO A 89 -2.28 -3.78 23.07
C PRO A 89 -2.13 -2.40 23.72
N CYS A 90 -1.38 -1.49 23.09
CA CYS A 90 -1.28 -0.09 23.51
C CYS A 90 -1.27 0.83 22.29
N ALA A 91 -2.43 1.41 21.99
CA ALA A 91 -2.66 2.28 20.85
C ALA A 91 -2.15 3.72 21.07
N ASN A 92 -1.92 4.16 22.32
CA ASN A 92 -1.31 5.44 22.67
C ASN A 92 -0.02 5.23 23.50
N PRO A 93 1.06 4.67 22.91
CA PRO A 93 2.26 4.32 23.65
C PRO A 93 3.08 5.54 24.09
N ASP A 94 2.94 6.69 23.42
CA ASP A 94 3.55 7.95 23.88
C ASP A 94 2.81 8.55 25.06
N GLY A 95 1.48 8.56 25.05
CA GLY A 95 0.68 8.95 26.21
C GLY A 95 1.03 8.14 27.46
N LEU A 96 1.26 6.83 27.28
CA LEU A 96 1.72 5.94 28.34
C LEU A 96 3.13 6.28 28.81
N ALA A 97 4.09 6.34 27.89
CA ALA A 97 5.49 6.55 28.24
C ALA A 97 5.77 7.92 28.86
N LEU A 98 5.01 8.94 28.46
CA LEU A 98 5.15 10.31 28.94
C LEU A 98 4.28 10.61 30.17
N GLY A 99 3.36 9.71 30.55
CA GLY A 99 2.36 9.98 31.57
C GLY A 99 1.41 11.12 31.18
N ALA A 100 1.12 11.27 29.88
CA ALA A 100 0.35 12.36 29.30
C ALA A 100 -1.12 11.98 28.99
N ALA A 101 -1.55 10.79 29.40
CA ALA A 101 -2.91 10.28 29.20
C ALA A 101 -4.00 11.32 29.57
N PRO A 102 -5.06 11.51 28.75
CA PRO A 102 -5.37 10.78 27.53
C PRO A 102 -4.67 11.29 26.26
N GLU A 103 -3.85 12.32 26.37
CA GLU A 103 -3.10 12.89 25.25
C GLU A 103 -1.91 11.99 24.85
N ASN A 104 -1.34 12.24 23.67
CA ASN A 104 -0.13 11.57 23.18
C ASN A 104 1.17 12.37 23.43
N GLY A 105 1.09 13.49 24.16
CA GLY A 105 2.24 14.38 24.41
C GLY A 105 2.62 15.30 23.24
N ALA A 106 1.93 15.22 22.10
CA ALA A 106 2.11 16.09 20.95
C ALA A 106 0.89 16.97 20.64
N GLY A 107 -0.11 16.97 21.54
CA GLY A 107 -1.37 17.72 21.40
C GLY A 107 -2.51 16.94 20.73
N GLY A 108 -2.32 15.63 20.49
CA GLY A 108 -3.35 14.72 19.98
C GLY A 108 -3.89 13.77 21.05
N ASN A 109 -5.01 13.11 20.75
CA ASN A 109 -5.62 12.07 21.57
C ASN A 109 -6.06 10.90 20.69
N PRO A 110 -5.33 9.77 20.72
CA PRO A 110 -5.63 8.61 19.86
C PRO A 110 -6.98 7.95 20.14
N GLY A 111 -7.63 8.22 21.28
CA GLY A 111 -8.93 7.65 21.65
C GLY A 111 -10.15 8.35 21.05
N THR A 112 -9.96 9.44 20.29
CA THR A 112 -11.05 10.29 19.80
C THR A 112 -10.82 10.77 18.36
N ALA A 113 -11.83 11.44 17.79
CA ALA A 113 -11.80 12.06 16.47
C ALA A 113 -11.71 11.05 15.31
N TYR A 114 -12.55 10.02 15.35
CA TYR A 114 -12.76 9.10 14.24
C TYR A 114 -14.07 9.43 13.49
N PRO A 115 -14.10 9.29 12.15
CA PRO A 115 -12.96 9.06 11.26
C PRO A 115 -11.92 10.20 11.37
N PRO A 116 -10.60 9.90 11.27
CA PRO A 116 -9.55 10.89 11.47
C PRO A 116 -9.70 12.09 10.49
N PRO A 117 -9.79 13.33 10.98
CA PRO A 117 -9.94 14.50 10.13
C PRO A 117 -8.61 14.96 9.52
N GLY A 118 -8.68 15.79 8.46
CA GLY A 118 -7.54 16.56 7.96
C GLY A 118 -6.53 15.82 7.07
N ASP A 119 -5.38 16.47 6.85
CA ASP A 119 -4.30 16.01 5.97
C ASP A 119 -3.46 14.92 6.64
N SER A 120 -4.04 13.73 6.79
CA SER A 120 -3.38 12.49 7.26
C SER A 120 -2.33 12.72 8.38
N TYR A 121 -1.16 12.10 8.24
CA TYR A 121 -0.06 12.06 9.19
C TYR A 121 0.65 13.40 9.42
N TYR A 122 0.05 14.57 9.15
CA TYR A 122 0.62 15.88 9.52
C TYR A 122 0.11 16.43 10.85
N ASP A 123 -1.00 15.91 11.37
CA ASP A 123 -1.67 16.48 12.55
C ASP A 123 -1.03 16.10 13.89
N ALA A 124 -1.53 16.64 15.00
CA ALA A 124 -1.02 16.26 16.32
C ALA A 124 -1.36 14.80 16.73
N ASN A 125 -2.14 14.05 15.94
CA ASN A 125 -2.72 12.75 16.27
C ASN A 125 -2.54 11.68 15.15
N PRO A 126 -1.31 11.46 14.63
CA PRO A 126 -1.09 10.51 13.55
C PRO A 126 -1.45 9.07 13.93
N GLU A 127 -1.44 8.73 15.23
CA GLU A 127 -1.84 7.42 15.75
C GLU A 127 -3.25 7.04 15.30
N ALA A 128 -4.20 8.00 15.30
CA ALA A 128 -5.57 7.75 14.86
C ALA A 128 -5.63 7.34 13.38
N HIS A 129 -4.85 8.00 12.51
CA HIS A 129 -4.73 7.64 11.08
C HIS A 129 -4.11 6.26 10.88
N TYR A 130 -3.11 5.90 11.70
CA TYR A 130 -2.48 4.58 11.64
C TYR A 130 -3.45 3.47 12.08
N LEU A 131 -4.12 3.65 13.22
CA LEU A 131 -5.07 2.68 13.78
C LEU A 131 -6.27 2.49 12.86
N TRP A 132 -6.85 3.59 12.39
CA TRP A 132 -8.02 3.60 11.50
C TRP A 132 -7.79 2.72 10.27
N ARG A 133 -6.66 2.90 9.58
CA ARG A 133 -6.29 2.05 8.45
C ARG A 133 -5.95 0.63 8.90
N TRP A 134 -5.06 0.49 9.87
CA TRP A 134 -4.50 -0.81 10.22
C TRP A 134 -5.60 -1.79 10.61
N VAL A 135 -6.55 -1.36 11.45
CA VAL A 135 -7.72 -2.16 11.84
C VAL A 135 -8.54 -2.56 10.63
N SER A 136 -8.89 -1.60 9.76
CA SER A 136 -9.71 -1.86 8.57
C SER A 136 -9.10 -2.94 7.67
N PHE A 137 -7.78 -2.89 7.46
CA PHE A 137 -7.06 -3.81 6.56
C PHE A 137 -6.47 -5.05 7.24
N GLN A 138 -6.71 -5.25 8.55
CA GLN A 138 -6.61 -6.60 9.14
C GLN A 138 -7.73 -7.52 8.66
N ALA A 139 -8.73 -6.98 7.94
CA ALA A 139 -9.95 -7.67 7.54
C ALA A 139 -10.63 -8.36 8.75
N PRO A 140 -10.98 -7.60 9.81
CA PRO A 140 -11.59 -8.13 11.01
C PRO A 140 -13.02 -8.60 10.75
N ASP A 141 -13.40 -9.72 11.36
CA ASP A 141 -14.80 -10.08 11.54
C ASP A 141 -15.39 -9.37 12.76
N LEU A 142 -14.59 -9.14 13.80
CA LEU A 142 -14.99 -8.38 14.99
C LEU A 142 -13.79 -7.59 15.54
N VAL A 143 -14.03 -6.32 15.87
CA VAL A 143 -13.10 -5.47 16.61
C VAL A 143 -13.52 -5.43 18.07
N LEU A 144 -12.59 -5.79 18.95
CA LEU A 144 -12.75 -5.77 20.40
C LEU A 144 -12.01 -4.57 20.97
N GLU A 145 -12.70 -3.70 21.71
CA GLU A 145 -12.07 -2.62 22.48
C GLU A 145 -12.18 -2.94 23.98
N ILE A 146 -11.05 -2.88 24.70
CA ILE A 146 -11.03 -3.09 26.16
C ILE A 146 -10.61 -1.80 26.84
N ARG A 147 -11.43 -1.36 27.78
CA ARG A 147 -11.24 -0.18 28.62
C ARG A 147 -11.36 -0.54 30.09
N THR A 148 -10.64 0.19 30.92
CA THR A 148 -10.79 0.16 32.37
C THR A 148 -11.72 1.29 32.82
N GLY A 149 -12.57 0.98 33.80
CA GLY A 149 -13.52 1.94 34.36
C GLY A 149 -14.14 1.43 35.66
N ASP A 150 -14.87 2.31 36.35
CA ASP A 150 -15.45 1.99 37.67
C ASP A 150 -16.70 1.10 37.60
N SER A 151 -17.31 0.99 36.41
CA SER A 151 -18.49 0.17 36.17
C SER A 151 -18.28 -0.77 34.99
N THR A 152 -18.91 -1.94 35.08
CA THR A 152 -18.89 -2.94 34.01
C THR A 152 -20.00 -2.64 33.00
N THR A 153 -19.61 -2.36 31.77
CA THR A 153 -20.51 -2.16 30.63
C THR A 153 -20.00 -2.92 29.40
N TRP A 154 -20.95 -3.49 28.66
CA TRP A 154 -20.74 -4.01 27.32
C TRP A 154 -21.50 -3.16 26.32
N GLU A 155 -20.84 -2.76 25.25
CA GLU A 155 -21.45 -1.97 24.18
C GLU A 155 -21.11 -2.61 22.83
N GLY A 156 -22.11 -2.90 22.01
CA GLY A 156 -21.91 -3.49 20.68
C GLY A 156 -22.51 -2.62 19.58
N SER A 157 -21.90 -2.62 18.39
CA SER A 157 -22.52 -1.99 17.24
C SER A 157 -23.84 -2.67 16.88
N ALA A 158 -24.78 -1.93 16.26
CA ALA A 158 -26.10 -2.48 15.89
C ALA A 158 -25.97 -3.82 15.12
N LEU A 159 -25.10 -3.85 14.10
CA LEU A 159 -24.80 -5.04 13.33
C LEU A 159 -24.19 -6.18 14.17
N CYS A 160 -23.31 -5.86 15.13
CA CYS A 160 -22.74 -6.87 16.03
C CYS A 160 -23.80 -7.48 16.94
N LEU A 161 -24.73 -6.67 17.45
CA LEU A 161 -25.77 -7.13 18.36
C LEU A 161 -26.89 -7.91 17.65
N GLU A 162 -27.03 -7.75 16.33
CA GLU A 162 -27.89 -8.57 15.48
C GLU A 162 -27.27 -9.93 15.13
N LEU A 163 -25.94 -10.06 15.25
CA LEU A 163 -25.21 -11.27 14.86
C LEU A 163 -25.55 -12.47 15.74
N LEU A 164 -25.69 -12.24 17.05
CA LEU A 164 -25.90 -13.29 18.05
C LEU A 164 -26.61 -12.72 19.29
N GLU A 165 -27.78 -13.26 19.62
CA GLU A 165 -28.61 -12.80 20.76
C GLU A 165 -27.86 -12.85 22.10
N GLN A 166 -26.91 -13.77 22.25
CA GLN A 166 -26.09 -13.94 23.44
C GLN A 166 -25.24 -12.70 23.76
N PHE A 167 -24.95 -11.83 22.80
CA PHE A 167 -24.34 -10.53 23.13
C PHE A 167 -25.26 -9.70 24.02
N ARG A 168 -26.57 -9.71 23.76
CA ARG A 168 -27.57 -9.03 24.60
C ARG A 168 -27.89 -9.83 25.86
N SER A 169 -28.11 -11.14 25.74
CA SER A 169 -28.63 -11.93 26.87
C SER A 169 -27.57 -12.39 27.88
N VAL A 170 -26.30 -12.54 27.48
CA VAL A 170 -25.21 -13.01 28.34
C VAL A 170 -24.28 -11.88 28.75
N LEU A 171 -23.88 -11.01 27.81
CA LEU A 171 -23.02 -9.86 28.13
C LEU A 171 -23.82 -8.66 28.62
N ASN A 172 -25.15 -8.66 28.48
CA ASN A 172 -25.99 -7.47 28.71
C ASN A 172 -25.54 -6.28 27.85
N ALA A 173 -25.08 -6.54 26.62
CA ALA A 173 -24.54 -5.50 25.76
C ALA A 173 -25.66 -4.54 25.30
N SER A 174 -25.46 -3.25 25.58
CA SER A 174 -26.26 -2.17 25.00
C SER A 174 -25.71 -1.77 23.62
N GLU A 175 -26.50 -1.03 22.85
CA GLU A 175 -26.02 -0.48 21.60
C GLU A 175 -24.94 0.58 21.85
N LEU A 176 -23.86 0.50 21.07
CA LEU A 176 -22.78 1.47 21.09
C LEU A 176 -23.30 2.84 20.66
N PRO A 177 -23.01 3.92 21.40
CA PRO A 177 -23.44 5.26 21.01
C PRO A 177 -22.81 5.67 19.67
N SER A 178 -23.56 6.44 18.88
CA SER A 178 -23.03 7.13 17.71
C SER A 178 -22.14 8.29 18.16
N ASP A 179 -20.86 8.00 18.37
CA ASP A 179 -19.84 8.94 18.83
C ASP A 179 -18.62 8.99 17.88
N SER A 180 -17.64 9.84 18.19
CA SER A 180 -16.38 9.95 17.44
C SER A 180 -15.29 9.00 17.95
N SER A 181 -15.65 7.90 18.61
CA SER A 181 -14.72 6.86 19.00
C SER A 181 -14.34 5.98 17.81
N LEU A 182 -13.18 5.31 17.89
CA LEU A 182 -12.72 4.39 16.85
C LEU A 182 -13.79 3.34 16.52
N LEU A 183 -14.34 2.69 17.55
CA LEU A 183 -15.32 1.63 17.37
C LEU A 183 -16.65 2.14 16.79
N GLY A 184 -17.11 3.33 17.23
CA GLY A 184 -18.32 3.96 16.71
C GLY A 184 -18.20 4.30 15.22
N ALA A 185 -17.08 4.90 14.84
CA ALA A 185 -16.80 5.27 13.46
C ALA A 185 -16.56 4.06 12.54
N LEU A 186 -15.88 3.00 13.00
CA LEU A 186 -15.72 1.77 12.20
C LEU A 186 -17.04 1.02 11.97
N SER A 187 -18.00 1.20 12.88
CA SER A 187 -19.29 0.52 12.85
C SER A 187 -20.33 1.24 11.98
N THR A 188 -19.97 2.36 11.35
CA THR A 188 -20.86 3.19 10.53
C THR A 188 -20.14 3.69 9.28
N GLY A 189 -20.89 4.16 8.27
CA GLY A 189 -20.31 4.77 7.06
C GLY A 189 -19.48 3.81 6.20
N GLU A 190 -18.41 4.35 5.59
CA GLU A 190 -17.51 3.63 4.67
C GLU A 190 -16.03 3.79 5.08
N PRO A 191 -15.56 3.16 6.18
CA PRO A 191 -14.19 3.28 6.64
C PRO A 191 -13.17 2.85 5.58
N ASN A 192 -12.38 3.80 5.07
CA ASN A 192 -11.37 3.56 4.02
C ASN A 192 -11.96 2.86 2.77
N LEU A 193 -13.13 3.31 2.31
CA LEU A 193 -13.84 2.73 1.17
C LEU A 193 -14.26 1.27 1.41
N LEU A 194 -14.45 0.87 2.67
CA LEU A 194 -14.94 -0.46 3.05
C LEU A 194 -16.28 -0.34 3.78
N PRO A 195 -17.12 -1.38 3.74
CA PRO A 195 -18.33 -1.43 4.57
C PRO A 195 -18.03 -1.38 6.08
N PRO A 196 -19.05 -1.17 6.93
CA PRO A 196 -18.91 -1.21 8.38
C PRO A 196 -18.40 -2.54 8.95
N ILE A 197 -17.72 -2.45 10.10
CA ILE A 197 -17.14 -3.58 10.85
C ILE A 197 -17.97 -3.86 12.12
N PHE A 198 -18.07 -5.13 12.54
CA PHE A 198 -18.66 -5.43 13.85
C PHE A 198 -17.74 -4.95 14.98
N GLY A 199 -18.31 -4.25 15.95
CA GLY A 199 -17.57 -3.70 17.08
C GLY A 199 -18.19 -4.11 18.40
N LEU A 200 -17.34 -4.50 19.36
CA LEU A 200 -17.75 -4.77 20.74
C LEU A 200 -16.73 -4.15 21.71
N ARG A 201 -17.23 -3.39 22.70
CA ARG A 201 -16.45 -2.73 23.73
C ARG A 201 -16.80 -3.30 25.10
N LEU A 202 -15.76 -3.62 25.88
CA LEU A 202 -15.83 -3.86 27.31
C LEU A 202 -15.24 -2.66 28.04
N THR A 203 -15.99 -2.09 28.97
CA THR A 203 -15.43 -1.24 30.03
C THR A 203 -15.68 -1.93 31.36
N CYS A 204 -14.65 -2.19 32.18
CA CYS A 204 -14.85 -2.79 33.51
C CYS A 204 -13.71 -2.45 34.48
N ALA A 205 -13.92 -2.74 35.76
CA ALA A 205 -12.86 -2.68 36.74
C ALA A 205 -11.86 -3.83 36.53
N ALA A 206 -10.60 -3.63 36.91
CA ALA A 206 -9.57 -4.68 36.79
C ALA A 206 -9.94 -5.98 37.54
N ALA A 207 -10.68 -5.86 38.66
CA ALA A 207 -11.14 -7.00 39.45
C ALA A 207 -12.20 -7.86 38.74
N ASP A 208 -12.95 -7.27 37.79
CA ASP A 208 -14.04 -7.94 37.07
C ASP A 208 -13.58 -8.50 35.71
N LEU A 209 -12.41 -8.08 35.22
CA LEU A 209 -11.92 -8.38 33.87
C LEU A 209 -11.91 -9.88 33.55
N ASP A 210 -11.36 -10.71 34.44
CA ASP A 210 -11.30 -12.16 34.21
C ASP A 210 -12.70 -12.79 34.07
N ALA A 211 -13.66 -12.34 34.89
CA ALA A 211 -15.03 -12.82 34.83
C ALA A 211 -15.71 -12.40 33.52
N GLU A 212 -15.52 -11.16 33.09
CA GLU A 212 -16.10 -10.64 31.85
C GLU A 212 -15.46 -11.25 30.60
N LEU A 213 -14.15 -11.47 30.58
CA LEU A 213 -13.46 -12.17 29.49
C LEU A 213 -13.96 -13.61 29.36
N ASN A 214 -14.16 -14.32 30.47
CA ASN A 214 -14.72 -15.68 30.43
C ASN A 214 -16.14 -15.70 29.82
N LYS A 215 -16.98 -14.70 30.13
CA LYS A 215 -18.29 -14.53 29.48
C LYS A 215 -18.12 -14.28 27.98
N LEU A 216 -17.25 -13.34 27.59
CA LEU A 216 -16.96 -13.02 26.19
C LEU A 216 -16.55 -14.28 25.41
N TRP A 217 -15.58 -15.04 25.92
CA TRP A 217 -15.09 -16.25 25.27
C TRP A 217 -16.18 -17.31 25.11
N THR A 218 -17.05 -17.45 26.11
CA THR A 218 -18.22 -18.35 26.05
C THR A 218 -19.22 -17.91 24.97
N VAL A 219 -19.43 -16.61 24.80
CA VAL A 219 -20.32 -16.05 23.77
C VAL A 219 -19.69 -16.19 22.37
N LEU A 220 -18.42 -15.84 22.21
CA LEU A 220 -17.71 -16.00 20.93
C LEU A 220 -17.61 -17.48 20.51
N ALA A 221 -17.53 -18.40 21.46
CA ALA A 221 -17.63 -19.84 21.17
C ALA A 221 -18.98 -20.28 20.57
N GLN A 222 -19.99 -19.41 20.49
CA GLN A 222 -21.29 -19.70 19.88
C GLN A 222 -21.55 -18.94 18.57
N VAL A 223 -20.71 -17.96 18.21
CA VAL A 223 -20.84 -17.21 16.94
C VAL A 223 -20.71 -18.19 15.77
N PRO A 224 -21.59 -18.15 14.75
CA PRO A 224 -21.50 -19.10 13.62
C PRO A 224 -20.18 -18.99 12.86
N ASP A 225 -19.62 -20.12 12.39
CA ASP A 225 -18.34 -20.11 11.66
C ASP A 225 -18.37 -19.33 10.35
N HIS A 226 -19.57 -19.05 9.80
CA HIS A 226 -19.78 -18.28 8.57
C HIS A 226 -20.09 -16.79 8.83
N ALA A 227 -20.06 -16.35 10.09
CA ALA A 227 -20.36 -14.98 10.52
C ALA A 227 -19.26 -13.98 10.10
N ARG A 228 -19.11 -13.76 8.79
CA ARG A 228 -18.12 -12.83 8.25
C ARG A 228 -18.64 -11.40 8.34
N SER A 229 -17.79 -10.45 8.72
CA SER A 229 -18.18 -9.03 8.65
C SER A 229 -18.37 -8.58 7.20
N PRO A 230 -19.15 -7.51 6.96
CA PRO A 230 -19.25 -6.89 5.64
C PRO A 230 -17.87 -6.48 5.09
N THR A 231 -17.00 -5.92 5.92
CA THR A 231 -15.62 -5.57 5.57
C THR A 231 -14.78 -6.78 5.19
N ARG A 232 -14.84 -7.88 5.96
CA ARG A 232 -14.12 -9.11 5.65
C ARG A 232 -14.57 -9.69 4.31
N SER A 233 -15.88 -9.74 4.10
CA SER A 233 -16.48 -10.23 2.87
C SER A 233 -16.07 -9.37 1.67
N ALA A 234 -16.11 -8.04 1.82
CA ALA A 234 -15.65 -7.12 0.80
C ALA A 234 -14.17 -7.37 0.46
N LEU A 235 -13.26 -7.32 1.43
CA LEU A 235 -11.82 -7.51 1.20
C LEU A 235 -11.50 -8.87 0.58
N GLN A 236 -12.19 -9.95 0.98
CA GLN A 236 -12.04 -11.25 0.34
C GLN A 236 -12.51 -11.23 -1.12
N ALA A 237 -13.64 -10.60 -1.41
CA ALA A 237 -14.12 -10.44 -2.79
C ALA A 237 -13.12 -9.61 -3.63
N ARG A 238 -12.61 -8.50 -3.09
CA ARG A 238 -11.60 -7.65 -3.75
C ARG A 238 -10.32 -8.42 -4.07
N ALA A 239 -9.78 -9.15 -3.09
CA ALA A 239 -8.55 -9.93 -3.25
C ALA A 239 -8.72 -11.15 -4.20
N ALA A 240 -9.95 -11.64 -4.38
CA ALA A 240 -10.26 -12.76 -5.26
C ALA A 240 -10.55 -12.34 -6.73
N ARG A 241 -10.64 -11.03 -7.03
CA ARG A 241 -10.88 -10.56 -8.40
C ARG A 241 -9.77 -11.02 -9.35
N SER A 242 -10.11 -11.19 -10.62
CA SER A 242 -9.09 -11.40 -11.65
C SER A 242 -8.35 -10.09 -11.95
N PRO A 243 -7.10 -10.15 -12.46
CA PRO A 243 -6.39 -8.96 -12.92
C PRO A 243 -7.13 -8.19 -14.03
N LEU A 244 -7.87 -8.89 -14.91
CA LEU A 244 -8.66 -8.24 -15.96
C LEU A 244 -9.85 -7.47 -15.38
N ASP A 245 -10.55 -8.01 -14.38
CA ASP A 245 -11.66 -7.29 -13.73
C ASP A 245 -11.15 -6.03 -13.03
N ALA A 246 -10.02 -6.11 -12.32
CA ALA A 246 -9.39 -4.94 -11.72
C ALA A 246 -8.94 -3.92 -12.78
N ALA A 247 -8.40 -4.38 -13.91
CA ALA A 247 -8.00 -3.53 -15.02
C ALA A 247 -9.20 -2.77 -15.61
N ARG A 248 -10.34 -3.44 -15.83
CA ARG A 248 -11.58 -2.80 -16.31
C ARG A 248 -12.09 -1.73 -15.36
N ILE A 249 -12.11 -2.02 -14.06
CA ILE A 249 -12.52 -1.05 -13.03
C ILE A 249 -11.63 0.20 -13.10
N LEU A 250 -10.29 0.03 -13.10
CA LEU A 250 -9.35 1.13 -13.16
C LEU A 250 -9.43 1.91 -14.48
N ALA A 251 -9.51 1.21 -15.61
CA ALA A 251 -9.60 1.81 -16.94
C ALA A 251 -10.93 2.55 -17.17
N GLY A 252 -11.96 2.28 -16.37
CA GLY A 252 -13.20 3.05 -16.32
C GLY A 252 -13.04 4.44 -15.71
N VAL A 253 -11.98 4.68 -14.93
CA VAL A 253 -11.75 5.93 -14.19
C VAL A 253 -10.53 6.70 -14.69
N TYR A 254 -9.41 6.02 -14.95
CA TYR A 254 -8.12 6.66 -15.17
C TYR A 254 -7.73 6.72 -16.65
N GLY A 255 -6.94 7.74 -17.01
CA GLY A 255 -6.39 7.89 -18.37
C GLY A 255 -7.39 8.42 -19.40
N HIS A 256 -8.40 9.19 -18.95
CA HIS A 256 -9.37 9.88 -19.83
C HIS A 256 -9.05 11.36 -20.03
N GLU A 257 -7.96 11.85 -19.43
CA GLU A 257 -7.43 13.19 -19.61
C GLU A 257 -5.89 13.15 -19.73
N LEU A 258 -5.32 14.12 -20.43
CA LEU A 258 -3.86 14.30 -20.59
C LEU A 258 -3.46 15.77 -20.34
N ASP A 259 -4.08 16.41 -19.36
CA ASP A 259 -3.77 17.77 -18.92
C ASP A 259 -3.64 17.84 -17.39
N PRO A 260 -2.45 18.18 -16.84
CA PRO A 260 -1.19 18.40 -17.54
C PRO A 260 -0.63 17.13 -18.20
N VAL A 261 0.22 17.29 -19.22
CA VAL A 261 0.96 16.18 -19.83
C VAL A 261 2.07 15.76 -18.87
N ILE A 262 1.82 14.71 -18.08
CA ILE A 262 2.77 14.16 -17.12
C ILE A 262 2.56 12.64 -16.99
N TYR A 263 3.55 11.94 -16.44
CA TYR A 263 3.56 10.46 -16.39
C TYR A 263 2.31 9.85 -15.76
N THR A 264 1.67 10.51 -14.79
CA THR A 264 0.48 9.95 -14.14
C THR A 264 -0.64 9.71 -15.15
N GLN A 265 -0.96 10.70 -15.98
CA GLN A 265 -1.94 10.56 -17.05
C GLN A 265 -1.41 9.65 -18.16
N GLY A 266 -0.17 9.86 -18.59
CA GLY A 266 0.42 9.14 -19.72
C GLY A 266 0.52 7.63 -19.50
N VAL A 267 0.91 7.21 -18.30
CA VAL A 267 0.97 5.80 -17.89
C VAL A 267 -0.43 5.20 -17.83
N ALA A 268 -1.45 5.95 -17.39
CA ALA A 268 -2.83 5.47 -17.40
C ALA A 268 -3.37 5.28 -18.84
N VAL A 269 -3.09 6.22 -19.75
CA VAL A 269 -3.42 6.09 -21.19
C VAL A 269 -2.76 4.85 -21.78
N SER A 270 -1.46 4.64 -21.51
CA SER A 270 -0.73 3.42 -21.89
C SER A 270 -1.39 2.16 -21.32
N GLY A 271 -1.81 2.19 -20.05
CA GLY A 271 -2.51 1.08 -19.40
C GLY A 271 -3.82 0.70 -20.09
N ARG A 272 -4.60 1.69 -20.57
CA ARG A 272 -5.84 1.43 -21.33
C ARG A 272 -5.56 0.76 -22.67
N LEU A 273 -4.54 1.21 -23.40
CA LEU A 273 -4.11 0.59 -24.67
C LEU A 273 -3.64 -0.85 -24.44
N ARG A 274 -2.88 -1.11 -23.37
CA ARG A 274 -2.47 -2.47 -22.99
C ARG A 274 -3.64 -3.37 -22.63
N LEU A 275 -4.64 -2.85 -21.90
CA LEU A 275 -5.84 -3.61 -21.57
C LEU A 275 -6.59 -4.03 -22.84
N ALA A 276 -6.76 -3.13 -23.82
CA ALA A 276 -7.41 -3.45 -25.10
C ALA A 276 -6.71 -4.57 -25.88
N GLN A 277 -5.39 -4.71 -25.73
CA GLN A 277 -4.64 -5.81 -26.34
C GLN A 277 -4.82 -7.14 -25.61
N LEU A 278 -5.13 -7.12 -24.31
CA LEU A 278 -5.22 -8.31 -23.45
C LEU A 278 -6.65 -8.85 -23.30
N ASP A 279 -7.65 -7.99 -23.50
CA ASP A 279 -9.03 -8.25 -23.14
C ASP A 279 -9.98 -7.88 -24.28
N THR A 280 -10.52 -8.91 -24.93
CA THR A 280 -11.47 -8.74 -26.03
C THR A 280 -12.83 -8.18 -25.61
N GLU A 281 -13.15 -8.17 -24.31
CA GLU A 281 -14.38 -7.56 -23.79
C GLU A 281 -14.20 -6.06 -23.49
N TYR A 282 -12.97 -5.56 -23.43
CA TYR A 282 -12.69 -4.14 -23.27
C TYR A 282 -12.70 -3.45 -24.65
N ALA A 283 -13.48 -2.37 -24.76
CA ALA A 283 -13.56 -1.61 -26.00
C ALA A 283 -12.22 -0.92 -26.31
N ASP A 284 -11.80 -0.97 -27.57
CA ASP A 284 -10.58 -0.30 -28.04
C ASP A 284 -10.67 1.22 -27.77
N PRO A 285 -9.78 1.80 -26.95
CA PRO A 285 -9.81 3.21 -26.62
C PRO A 285 -9.09 4.09 -27.66
N SER A 286 -8.51 3.52 -28.72
CA SER A 286 -7.61 4.23 -29.65
C SER A 286 -8.19 5.52 -30.22
N ASP A 287 -9.44 5.49 -30.71
CA ASP A 287 -10.08 6.64 -31.34
C ASP A 287 -10.32 7.76 -30.33
N GLY A 288 -10.79 7.41 -29.13
CA GLY A 288 -10.98 8.39 -28.05
C GLY A 288 -9.67 9.00 -27.57
N ILE A 289 -8.59 8.21 -27.53
CA ILE A 289 -7.24 8.73 -27.22
C ILE A 289 -6.75 9.63 -28.35
N ALA A 290 -6.94 9.26 -29.62
CA ALA A 290 -6.57 10.06 -30.77
C ALA A 290 -7.28 11.43 -30.77
N ASP A 291 -8.58 11.45 -30.46
CA ASP A 291 -9.37 12.68 -30.29
C ASP A 291 -8.84 13.54 -29.14
N MET A 292 -8.54 12.92 -27.99
CA MET A 292 -8.00 13.61 -26.81
C MET A 292 -6.67 14.31 -27.11
N VAL A 293 -5.80 13.70 -27.92
CA VAL A 293 -4.47 14.25 -28.23
C VAL A 293 -4.42 15.10 -29.50
N ALA A 294 -5.50 15.14 -30.29
CA ALA A 294 -5.58 15.89 -31.54
C ALA A 294 -5.25 17.40 -31.41
N PRO A 295 -5.67 18.12 -30.34
CA PRO A 295 -5.26 19.51 -30.14
C PRO A 295 -3.75 19.69 -30.00
N TYR A 296 -3.05 18.73 -29.39
CA TYR A 296 -1.60 18.76 -29.26
C TYR A 296 -0.91 18.40 -30.59
N MET A 297 -1.40 17.36 -31.26
CA MET A 297 -0.86 16.91 -32.56
C MET A 297 -1.01 17.96 -33.68
N SER A 298 -2.03 18.81 -33.60
CA SER A 298 -2.26 19.92 -34.55
C SER A 298 -1.50 21.21 -34.20
N GLY A 299 -0.86 21.28 -33.03
CA GLY A 299 -0.21 22.48 -32.52
C GLY A 299 -1.18 23.53 -31.96
N ALA A 300 -2.48 23.21 -31.84
CA ALA A 300 -3.46 24.08 -31.20
C ALA A 300 -3.23 24.18 -29.67
N LYS A 301 -2.61 23.17 -29.08
CA LYS A 301 -2.15 23.14 -27.70
C LYS A 301 -0.68 22.71 -27.64
N GLU A 302 0.11 23.35 -26.78
CA GLU A 302 1.51 22.95 -26.57
C GLU A 302 1.60 21.70 -25.69
N TRP A 303 2.48 20.76 -26.03
CA TRP A 303 2.77 19.59 -25.19
C TRP A 303 3.34 19.98 -23.83
N PHE A 304 4.31 20.90 -23.86
CA PHE A 304 5.05 21.37 -22.70
C PHE A 304 5.11 22.90 -22.75
N PRO A 305 4.22 23.61 -22.01
CA PRO A 305 4.32 25.05 -21.86
C PRO A 305 5.71 25.45 -21.32
N ALA A 306 6.15 26.69 -21.56
CA ALA A 306 7.49 27.15 -21.18
C ALA A 306 7.86 26.81 -19.72
N GLY A 307 8.95 26.05 -19.54
CA GLY A 307 9.42 25.56 -18.23
C GLY A 307 8.83 24.20 -17.81
N GLY A 308 7.96 23.58 -18.62
CA GLY A 308 7.29 22.31 -18.36
C GLY A 308 7.94 21.07 -18.99
N GLU A 309 9.16 21.17 -19.54
CA GLU A 309 9.88 20.04 -20.16
C GLU A 309 10.63 19.16 -19.12
N GLY A 310 10.03 18.87 -17.97
CA GLY A 310 10.65 18.02 -16.95
C GLY A 310 10.61 16.53 -17.32
N GLY A 311 11.45 15.70 -16.69
CA GLY A 311 11.46 14.25 -16.95
C GLY A 311 10.08 13.60 -16.78
N ALA A 312 9.35 14.00 -15.73
CA ALA A 312 7.98 13.55 -15.48
C ALA A 312 7.01 13.88 -16.64
N ASN A 313 7.21 15.03 -17.31
CA ASN A 313 6.40 15.47 -18.45
C ASN A 313 6.72 14.66 -19.71
N LEU A 314 8.01 14.46 -19.99
CA LEU A 314 8.46 13.63 -21.12
C LEU A 314 7.94 12.18 -20.98
N ALA A 315 7.95 11.63 -19.77
CA ALA A 315 7.37 10.33 -19.48
C ALA A 315 5.83 10.29 -19.63
N GLY A 316 5.16 11.45 -19.66
CA GLY A 316 3.74 11.57 -19.99
C GLY A 316 3.37 11.15 -21.41
N LEU A 317 4.36 10.98 -22.30
CA LEU A 317 4.19 10.53 -23.67
C LEU A 317 4.50 9.03 -23.87
N VAL A 318 4.63 8.26 -22.78
CA VAL A 318 4.95 6.82 -22.82
C VAL A 318 3.98 5.95 -23.63
N TRP A 319 2.73 6.42 -23.81
CA TRP A 319 1.69 5.73 -24.59
C TRP A 319 1.88 5.84 -26.11
N ALA A 320 2.75 6.73 -26.59
CA ALA A 320 2.78 7.11 -27.99
C ALA A 320 3.21 5.97 -28.95
N ASP A 321 4.13 5.07 -28.56
CA ASP A 321 4.44 3.90 -29.42
C ASP A 321 3.29 2.89 -29.48
N GLU A 322 2.56 2.71 -28.37
CA GLU A 322 1.41 1.82 -28.30
C GLU A 322 0.26 2.33 -29.15
N LEU A 323 -0.01 3.65 -29.14
CA LEU A 323 -1.02 4.24 -30.01
C LEU A 323 -0.61 4.20 -31.48
N ALA A 324 0.66 4.45 -31.80
CA ALA A 324 1.20 4.29 -33.16
C ALA A 324 0.98 2.86 -33.67
N ALA A 325 1.33 1.86 -32.86
CA ALA A 325 1.17 0.45 -33.23
C ALA A 325 -0.30 0.04 -33.43
N THR A 326 -1.21 0.63 -32.66
CA THR A 326 -2.65 0.32 -32.72
C THR A 326 -3.33 1.00 -33.91
N THR A 327 -3.01 2.26 -34.18
CA THR A 327 -3.65 3.08 -35.22
C THR A 327 -2.97 3.02 -36.60
N GLY A 328 -1.68 2.67 -36.63
CA GLY A 328 -0.84 2.79 -37.82
C GLY A 328 -0.42 4.23 -38.17
N ASP A 329 -0.66 5.20 -37.28
CA ASP A 329 -0.26 6.60 -37.49
C ASP A 329 1.15 6.86 -36.94
N ASP A 330 2.12 6.92 -37.86
CA ASP A 330 3.54 7.11 -37.54
C ASP A 330 3.85 8.44 -36.83
N ARG A 331 2.94 9.44 -36.88
CA ARG A 331 3.15 10.71 -36.18
C ARG A 331 3.30 10.53 -34.67
N TYR A 332 2.66 9.51 -34.09
CA TYR A 332 2.81 9.19 -32.67
C TYR A 332 4.18 8.55 -32.36
N ALA A 333 4.69 7.71 -33.27
CA ALA A 333 6.05 7.18 -33.14
C ALA A 333 7.09 8.31 -33.24
N ASP A 334 6.93 9.23 -34.19
CA ASP A 334 7.77 10.42 -34.35
C ASP A 334 7.76 11.31 -33.10
N LEU A 335 6.59 11.49 -32.48
CA LEU A 335 6.45 12.23 -31.22
C LEU A 335 7.31 11.61 -30.11
N LEU A 336 7.29 10.29 -29.97
CA LEU A 336 8.07 9.60 -28.94
C LEU A 336 9.59 9.74 -29.20
N VAL A 337 10.02 9.61 -30.44
CA VAL A 337 11.43 9.77 -30.82
C VAL A 337 11.90 11.21 -30.55
N GLN A 338 11.11 12.22 -30.94
CA GLN A 338 11.41 13.63 -30.63
C GLN A 338 11.47 13.90 -29.12
N THR A 339 10.63 13.21 -28.34
CA THR A 339 10.65 13.27 -26.88
C THR A 339 11.92 12.64 -26.32
N ALA A 340 12.34 11.50 -26.85
CA ALA A 340 13.58 10.80 -26.45
C ALA A 340 14.83 11.63 -26.74
N ASP A 341 14.84 12.35 -27.87
CA ASP A 341 15.96 13.20 -28.28
C ASP A 341 16.26 14.33 -27.29
N ARG A 342 15.29 14.71 -26.44
CA ARG A 342 15.50 15.69 -25.37
C ARG A 342 16.54 15.22 -24.34
N TYR A 343 16.73 13.91 -24.18
CA TYR A 343 17.71 13.32 -23.26
C TYR A 343 19.15 13.20 -23.82
N ARG A 344 19.42 13.67 -25.05
CA ARG A 344 20.76 13.56 -25.66
C ARG A 344 21.81 14.44 -25.02
N ALA A 345 21.40 15.56 -24.39
CA ALA A 345 22.30 16.41 -23.64
C ALA A 345 22.48 15.90 -22.21
N THR A 346 23.65 16.12 -21.61
CA THR A 346 23.96 15.70 -20.24
C THR A 346 24.47 16.85 -19.39
N HIS A 347 24.22 16.78 -18.08
CA HIS A 347 24.91 17.56 -17.07
C HIS A 347 26.39 17.17 -17.00
N ASP A 348 27.21 17.99 -16.34
CA ASP A 348 28.66 17.77 -16.16
C ASP A 348 29.00 16.43 -15.47
N ASN A 349 28.06 15.88 -14.71
CA ASN A 349 28.22 14.62 -14.00
C ASN A 349 27.60 13.41 -14.73
N GLY A 350 27.26 13.57 -16.01
CA GLY A 350 26.77 12.52 -16.89
C GLY A 350 25.27 12.25 -16.85
N ALA A 351 24.50 12.83 -15.91
CA ALA A 351 23.04 12.67 -15.91
C ALA A 351 22.43 13.33 -17.16
N PRO A 352 21.51 12.68 -17.88
CA PRO A 352 20.87 13.29 -19.04
C PRO A 352 19.96 14.44 -18.60
N ILE A 353 19.88 15.50 -19.40
CA ILE A 353 18.93 16.61 -19.18
C ILE A 353 17.58 16.17 -19.75
N PRO A 354 16.43 16.43 -19.10
CA PRO A 354 16.20 17.28 -17.93
C PRO A 354 16.29 16.58 -16.56
N SER A 355 16.84 15.36 -16.48
CA SER A 355 16.92 14.62 -15.21
C SER A 355 17.70 15.38 -14.15
N ASN A 356 17.40 15.12 -12.90
CA ASN A 356 18.07 15.70 -11.76
C ASN A 356 19.55 15.27 -11.73
N PRO A 357 20.51 16.21 -11.59
CA PRO A 357 21.92 15.85 -11.52
C PRO A 357 22.28 15.01 -10.29
N ASN A 358 21.44 14.92 -9.26
CA ASN A 358 21.66 14.03 -8.12
C ASN A 358 21.16 12.61 -8.34
N TYR A 359 20.66 12.27 -9.55
CA TYR A 359 20.13 10.97 -9.90
C TYR A 359 18.95 10.60 -8.98
N GLN A 360 17.91 11.44 -9.01
CA GLN A 360 16.65 11.12 -8.34
C GLN A 360 16.06 9.85 -8.95
N VAL A 361 15.59 8.95 -8.11
CA VAL A 361 15.08 7.64 -8.51
C VAL A 361 13.87 7.72 -9.45
N GLU A 362 13.08 8.79 -9.39
CA GLU A 362 11.98 9.03 -10.32
C GLU A 362 12.47 9.18 -11.76
N ASP A 363 13.59 9.89 -11.97
CA ASP A 363 14.17 10.11 -13.29
C ASP A 363 14.68 8.81 -13.92
N MET A 364 15.01 7.80 -13.12
CA MET A 364 15.35 6.46 -13.62
C MET A 364 14.17 5.89 -14.40
N PHE A 365 12.95 6.03 -13.90
CA PHE A 365 11.76 5.60 -14.63
C PHE A 365 11.46 6.54 -15.80
N PHE A 366 11.54 7.86 -15.61
CA PHE A 366 11.18 8.80 -16.67
C PHE A 366 12.05 8.67 -17.93
N THR A 367 13.33 8.38 -17.74
CA THR A 367 14.26 8.07 -18.85
C THR A 367 13.92 6.71 -19.49
N ALA A 368 13.72 5.66 -18.67
CA ALA A 368 13.38 4.31 -19.15
C ALA A 368 12.04 4.25 -19.89
N ALA A 369 11.07 5.07 -19.50
CA ALA A 369 9.76 5.14 -20.12
C ALA A 369 9.84 5.51 -21.61
N VAL A 370 10.82 6.34 -21.99
CA VAL A 370 10.91 6.91 -23.35
C VAL A 370 12.07 6.28 -24.15
N LEU A 371 13.27 6.19 -23.58
CA LEU A 371 14.50 5.83 -24.30
C LEU A 371 14.47 4.39 -24.87
N GLY A 372 13.97 3.42 -24.09
CA GLY A 372 13.87 2.03 -24.56
C GLY A 372 12.90 1.87 -25.74
N ARG A 373 11.80 2.62 -25.73
CA ARG A 373 10.83 2.64 -26.83
C ARG A 373 11.37 3.33 -28.07
N ALA A 374 12.10 4.44 -27.90
CA ALA A 374 12.78 5.10 -29.01
C ALA A 374 13.80 4.18 -29.68
N PHE A 375 14.55 3.39 -28.90
CA PHE A 375 15.40 2.33 -29.45
C PHE A 375 14.59 1.28 -30.23
N LYS A 376 13.47 0.78 -29.68
CA LYS A 376 12.58 -0.16 -30.39
C LYS A 376 12.10 0.38 -31.74
N LEU A 377 11.78 1.67 -31.81
CA LEU A 377 11.26 2.31 -33.03
C LEU A 377 12.35 2.58 -34.08
N THR A 378 13.58 2.86 -33.66
CA THR A 378 14.63 3.41 -34.55
C THR A 378 15.82 2.48 -34.78
N GLY A 379 16.11 1.59 -33.84
CA GLY A 379 17.36 0.82 -33.78
C GLY A 379 18.60 1.66 -33.38
N ASP A 380 18.45 2.93 -33.00
CA ASP A 380 19.58 3.79 -32.60
C ASP A 380 20.10 3.43 -31.20
N ASN A 381 21.28 2.79 -31.15
CA ASN A 381 21.96 2.42 -29.91
C ASN A 381 22.32 3.61 -29.01
N ALA A 382 22.27 4.85 -29.50
CA ALA A 382 22.49 6.03 -28.67
C ALA A 382 21.46 6.11 -27.53
N TYR A 383 20.20 5.73 -27.77
CA TYR A 383 19.16 5.75 -26.73
C TYR A 383 19.46 4.75 -25.61
N LEU A 384 19.85 3.52 -25.97
CA LEU A 384 20.28 2.54 -24.96
C LEU A 384 21.54 2.99 -24.25
N SER A 385 22.50 3.60 -24.95
CA SER A 385 23.74 4.09 -24.34
C SER A 385 23.48 5.20 -23.30
N ILE A 386 22.51 6.09 -23.54
CA ILE A 386 22.09 7.11 -22.56
C ILE A 386 21.44 6.42 -21.36
N LEU A 387 20.50 5.49 -21.61
CA LEU A 387 19.76 4.80 -20.58
C LEU A 387 20.67 3.95 -19.67
N THR A 388 21.53 3.09 -20.25
CA THR A 388 22.40 2.20 -19.45
C THR A 388 23.42 3.00 -18.67
N ARG A 389 24.05 4.03 -19.28
CA ARG A 389 24.98 4.91 -18.56
C ARG A 389 24.29 5.57 -17.37
N PHE A 390 23.10 6.12 -17.55
CA PHE A 390 22.38 6.78 -16.46
C PHE A 390 22.11 5.82 -15.29
N LEU A 391 21.67 4.59 -15.57
CA LEU A 391 21.38 3.60 -14.54
C LEU A 391 22.64 3.10 -13.82
N LEU A 392 23.71 2.83 -14.57
CA LEU A 392 24.96 2.30 -14.01
C LEU A 392 25.75 3.36 -13.23
N ASP A 393 25.71 4.61 -13.67
CA ASP A 393 26.41 5.70 -12.99
C ASP A 393 25.64 6.23 -11.78
N ALA A 394 24.36 5.90 -11.61
CA ALA A 394 23.50 6.51 -10.61
C ALA A 394 24.06 6.46 -9.18
N ASN A 395 24.67 5.33 -8.79
CA ASN A 395 25.30 5.14 -7.47
C ASN A 395 24.36 5.49 -6.29
N VAL A 396 23.09 5.15 -6.42
CA VAL A 396 22.03 5.36 -5.41
C VAL A 396 21.58 4.07 -4.73
N GLN A 397 21.88 2.89 -5.31
CA GLN A 397 21.65 1.60 -4.66
C GLN A 397 22.71 1.36 -3.57
N GLN A 398 22.27 1.09 -2.35
CA GLN A 398 23.11 0.90 -1.19
C GLN A 398 23.56 -0.54 -1.02
N ALA A 399 24.44 -0.79 -0.03
CA ALA A 399 24.99 -2.11 0.28
C ALA A 399 23.92 -3.18 0.54
N ASP A 400 22.83 -2.81 1.21
CA ASP A 400 21.67 -3.66 1.50
C ASP A 400 20.79 -3.96 0.27
N GLY A 401 21.04 -3.30 -0.87
CA GLY A 401 20.33 -3.47 -2.13
C GLY A 401 19.13 -2.54 -2.31
N LEU A 402 18.74 -1.76 -1.30
CA LEU A 402 17.71 -0.72 -1.42
C LEU A 402 18.29 0.56 -2.04
N PHE A 403 17.41 1.41 -2.54
CA PHE A 403 17.78 2.69 -3.16
C PHE A 403 17.48 3.86 -2.23
N TRP A 404 18.48 4.71 -2.02
CA TRP A 404 18.26 6.06 -1.52
C TRP A 404 17.43 6.86 -2.53
N HIS A 405 16.74 7.91 -2.07
CA HIS A 405 15.92 8.76 -2.93
C HIS A 405 16.78 9.43 -4.02
N ASP A 406 17.95 9.94 -3.65
CA ASP A 406 18.98 10.40 -4.57
C ASP A 406 20.36 10.28 -3.92
N ARG A 407 21.42 10.76 -4.59
CA ARG A 407 22.80 10.70 -4.08
C ARG A 407 23.06 11.46 -2.77
N ARG A 408 22.15 12.34 -2.35
CA ARG A 408 22.29 13.23 -1.18
C ARG A 408 21.23 13.00 -0.11
N THR A 409 20.22 12.20 -0.40
CA THR A 409 19.04 12.01 0.44
C THR A 409 18.93 10.54 0.85
N PRO A 410 19.52 10.15 2.00
CA PRO A 410 19.73 8.76 2.39
C PRO A 410 18.50 8.09 3.01
N PHE A 411 17.34 8.23 2.36
CA PHE A 411 16.07 7.68 2.83
C PHE A 411 15.52 6.65 1.84
N TYR A 412 15.15 5.48 2.35
CA TYR A 412 14.55 4.39 1.58
C TYR A 412 13.06 4.63 1.36
N TRP A 413 12.75 5.70 0.64
CA TRP A 413 11.39 6.04 0.29
C TRP A 413 10.77 4.94 -0.60
N GLY A 414 9.57 4.51 -0.23
CA GLY A 414 8.82 3.42 -0.86
C GLY A 414 8.66 3.65 -2.34
N ARG A 415 7.91 4.67 -2.75
CA ARG A 415 7.70 4.95 -4.17
C ARG A 415 9.01 5.20 -4.92
N GLY A 416 10.03 5.78 -4.28
CA GLY A 416 11.35 5.90 -4.88
C GLY A 416 11.99 4.56 -5.25
N ASN A 417 11.91 3.58 -4.34
CA ASN A 417 12.30 2.20 -4.64
C ASN A 417 11.38 1.58 -5.71
N GLY A 418 10.10 1.91 -5.73
CA GLY A 418 9.19 1.50 -6.81
C GLY A 418 9.65 2.00 -8.19
N PHE A 419 10.02 3.28 -8.32
CA PHE A 419 10.53 3.83 -9.58
C PHE A 419 11.81 3.15 -10.04
N ALA A 420 12.72 2.83 -9.11
CA ALA A 420 13.90 2.03 -9.43
C ALA A 420 13.48 0.64 -9.97
N ALA A 421 12.60 -0.09 -9.27
CA ALA A 421 12.15 -1.41 -9.72
C ALA A 421 11.52 -1.36 -11.12
N LEU A 422 10.64 -0.39 -11.36
CA LEU A 422 9.97 -0.17 -12.64
C LEU A 422 10.94 0.21 -13.76
N SER A 423 11.88 1.12 -13.48
CA SER A 423 12.90 1.58 -14.43
C SER A 423 13.76 0.44 -14.95
N TYR A 424 14.29 -0.40 -14.06
CA TYR A 424 15.14 -1.52 -14.46
C TYR A 424 14.35 -2.57 -15.26
N ALA A 425 13.09 -2.83 -14.90
CA ALA A 425 12.22 -3.74 -15.65
C ALA A 425 11.88 -3.21 -17.06
N GLU A 426 11.55 -1.92 -17.19
CA GLU A 426 11.33 -1.30 -18.50
C GLU A 426 12.61 -1.29 -19.34
N SER A 427 13.75 -0.94 -18.75
CA SER A 427 15.04 -0.92 -19.47
C SER A 427 15.41 -2.29 -20.01
N LEU A 428 15.35 -3.34 -19.16
CA LEU A 428 15.62 -4.72 -19.57
C LEU A 428 14.66 -5.24 -20.65
N THR A 429 13.45 -4.68 -20.76
CA THR A 429 12.47 -5.08 -21.80
C THR A 429 12.95 -4.74 -23.21
N TYR A 430 13.73 -3.66 -23.36
CA TYR A 430 14.17 -3.16 -24.67
C TYR A 430 15.64 -3.47 -24.98
N MET A 431 16.43 -3.90 -23.99
CA MET A 431 17.84 -4.25 -24.20
C MET A 431 17.98 -5.60 -24.95
N PRO A 432 18.75 -5.65 -26.06
CA PRO A 432 19.13 -6.91 -26.70
C PRO A 432 19.82 -7.86 -25.74
N ASP A 433 19.60 -9.17 -25.87
CA ASP A 433 20.16 -10.18 -24.96
C ASP A 433 21.70 -10.21 -24.92
N ASP A 434 22.34 -9.81 -26.03
CA ASP A 434 23.80 -9.69 -26.19
C ASP A 434 24.35 -8.29 -25.88
N HIS A 435 23.51 -7.35 -25.42
CA HIS A 435 23.97 -6.01 -25.05
C HIS A 435 24.99 -6.07 -23.90
N PRO A 436 26.16 -5.42 -24.02
CA PRO A 436 27.28 -5.57 -23.08
C PRO A 436 26.91 -5.23 -21.63
N ASP A 437 26.10 -4.19 -21.43
CA ASP A 437 25.69 -3.74 -20.09
C ASP A 437 24.53 -4.55 -19.48
N ARG A 438 23.86 -5.42 -20.25
CA ARG A 438 22.62 -6.09 -19.79
C ARG A 438 22.83 -6.91 -18.53
N ALA A 439 23.96 -7.60 -18.43
CA ALA A 439 24.30 -8.41 -17.26
C ALA A 439 24.43 -7.55 -15.99
N ALA A 440 25.04 -6.36 -16.10
CA ALA A 440 25.21 -5.45 -14.97
C ALA A 440 23.86 -4.85 -14.53
N VAL A 441 23.05 -4.38 -15.48
CA VAL A 441 21.70 -3.85 -15.23
C VAL A 441 20.82 -4.93 -14.56
N LEU A 442 20.84 -6.16 -15.08
CA LEU A 442 20.10 -7.29 -14.52
C LEU A 442 20.57 -7.66 -13.11
N ALA A 443 21.87 -7.60 -12.84
CA ALA A 443 22.42 -7.88 -11.52
C ALA A 443 21.94 -6.86 -10.46
N ILE A 444 21.93 -5.58 -10.81
CA ILE A 444 21.40 -4.51 -9.93
C ILE A 444 19.91 -4.74 -9.64
N HIS A 445 19.13 -5.04 -10.69
CA HIS A 445 17.70 -5.30 -10.57
C HIS A 445 17.39 -6.49 -9.66
N ARG A 446 18.07 -7.62 -9.87
CA ARG A 446 17.90 -8.83 -9.04
C ARG A 446 18.28 -8.58 -7.59
N ARG A 447 19.40 -7.88 -7.35
CA ARG A 447 19.82 -7.50 -6.00
C ARG A 447 18.77 -6.64 -5.29
N HIS A 448 18.15 -5.72 -6.02
CA HIS A 448 17.11 -4.86 -5.48
C HIS A 448 15.84 -5.64 -5.11
N LEU A 449 15.32 -6.45 -6.02
CA LEU A 449 14.15 -7.28 -5.76
C LEU A 449 14.40 -8.30 -4.63
N GLN A 450 15.64 -8.83 -4.53
CA GLN A 450 16.05 -9.66 -3.40
C GLN A 450 16.05 -8.89 -2.07
N ALA A 451 16.51 -7.64 -2.05
CA ALA A 451 16.45 -6.80 -0.86
C ALA A 451 15.00 -6.52 -0.44
N LEU A 452 14.16 -6.10 -1.39
CA LEU A 452 12.74 -5.82 -1.17
C LEU A 452 11.97 -7.03 -0.63
N ARG A 453 12.37 -8.26 -0.98
CA ARG A 453 11.80 -9.49 -0.43
C ARG A 453 11.86 -9.55 1.09
N GLY A 454 12.93 -9.04 1.70
CA GLY A 454 13.10 -8.98 3.16
C GLY A 454 12.22 -7.93 3.85
N TYR A 455 11.61 -7.02 3.08
CA TYR A 455 10.81 -5.90 3.60
C TYR A 455 9.33 -5.98 3.18
N GLN A 456 8.88 -7.05 2.53
CA GLN A 456 7.48 -7.21 2.17
C GLN A 456 6.63 -7.44 3.42
N HIS A 457 5.73 -6.50 3.71
CA HIS A 457 4.82 -6.55 4.86
C HIS A 457 3.86 -7.74 4.74
N ARG A 458 3.31 -8.21 5.87
CA ARG A 458 2.37 -9.36 5.89
C ARG A 458 1.13 -9.15 5.04
N SER A 459 0.67 -7.90 4.86
CA SER A 459 -0.40 -7.57 3.91
C SER A 459 -0.05 -7.76 2.44
N GLY A 460 1.21 -8.12 2.13
CA GLY A 460 1.75 -8.24 0.77
C GLY A 460 2.30 -6.95 0.18
N MET A 461 2.06 -5.82 0.84
CA MET A 461 2.50 -4.48 0.41
C MET A 461 3.95 -4.17 0.83
N TRP A 462 4.54 -3.16 0.21
CA TRP A 462 5.71 -2.45 0.75
C TRP A 462 5.29 -1.15 1.44
N ARG A 463 6.17 -0.60 2.28
CA ARG A 463 5.88 0.57 3.11
C ARG A 463 6.36 1.87 2.47
N GLN A 464 5.77 3.00 2.88
CA GLN A 464 6.17 4.35 2.50
C GLN A 464 7.64 4.65 2.85
N VAL A 465 8.13 4.11 3.96
CA VAL A 465 9.56 3.99 4.27
C VAL A 465 9.85 2.50 4.35
N VAL A 466 10.56 1.96 3.36
CA VAL A 466 10.66 0.50 3.12
C VAL A 466 11.16 -0.25 4.36
N ASN A 467 12.19 0.29 5.02
CA ASN A 467 12.81 -0.29 6.20
C ASN A 467 12.32 0.31 7.53
N GLY A 468 11.25 1.11 7.52
CA GLY A 468 10.69 1.74 8.72
C GLY A 468 9.51 0.94 9.26
N PRO A 469 9.66 0.17 10.36
CA PRO A 469 8.52 -0.51 10.96
C PRO A 469 7.48 0.51 11.42
N GLY A 470 6.20 0.16 11.28
CA GLY A 470 5.08 1.08 11.54
C GLY A 470 4.83 2.11 10.43
N SER A 471 5.77 2.29 9.48
CA SER A 471 5.49 3.05 8.26
C SER A 471 4.35 2.40 7.50
N TYR A 472 3.47 3.23 6.94
CA TYR A 472 2.26 2.72 6.33
C TYR A 472 2.51 1.89 5.07
N PRO A 473 1.73 0.83 4.82
CA PRO A 473 1.69 0.16 3.52
C PRO A 473 1.38 1.18 2.42
N GLU A 474 2.11 1.19 1.32
CA GLU A 474 1.96 2.19 0.26
C GLU A 474 1.67 1.51 -1.09
N MET A 475 0.64 1.99 -1.77
CA MET A 475 0.06 1.38 -2.96
C MET A 475 0.98 1.45 -4.17
N THR A 476 1.58 2.62 -4.42
CA THR A 476 2.31 2.85 -5.67
C THR A 476 3.63 2.07 -5.73
N VAL A 477 4.39 2.02 -4.63
CA VAL A 477 5.58 1.14 -4.51
C VAL A 477 5.21 -0.31 -4.77
N THR A 478 4.09 -0.76 -4.20
CA THR A 478 3.67 -2.16 -4.33
C THR A 478 3.29 -2.49 -5.76
N CYS A 479 2.58 -1.59 -6.45
CA CYS A 479 2.26 -1.76 -7.86
C CYS A 479 3.52 -1.82 -8.74
N MET A 480 4.47 -0.90 -8.52
CA MET A 480 5.69 -0.85 -9.33
C MET A 480 6.62 -2.05 -9.11
N VAL A 481 6.76 -2.49 -7.85
CA VAL A 481 7.51 -3.71 -7.52
C VAL A 481 6.78 -4.94 -8.06
N GLY A 482 5.45 -5.00 -7.94
CA GLY A 482 4.62 -6.04 -8.51
C GLY A 482 4.77 -6.15 -10.03
N TYR A 483 4.75 -5.02 -10.74
CA TYR A 483 5.01 -4.96 -12.18
C TYR A 483 6.37 -5.55 -12.54
N ALA A 484 7.43 -5.13 -11.83
CA ALA A 484 8.77 -5.64 -12.05
C ALA A 484 8.89 -7.15 -11.78
N LEU A 485 8.22 -7.66 -10.74
CA LEU A 485 8.16 -9.09 -10.42
C LEU A 485 7.45 -9.88 -11.51
N ALA A 486 6.27 -9.45 -11.93
CA ALA A 486 5.47 -10.11 -12.98
C ALA A 486 6.22 -10.12 -14.32
N ARG A 487 6.75 -8.96 -14.74
CA ARG A 487 7.57 -8.85 -15.95
C ARG A 487 8.82 -9.72 -15.86
N GLY A 488 9.52 -9.70 -14.73
CA GLY A 488 10.75 -10.46 -14.52
C GLY A 488 10.53 -11.97 -14.54
N LEU A 489 9.44 -12.47 -13.94
CA LEU A 489 9.05 -13.88 -14.03
C LEU A 489 8.70 -14.26 -15.48
N ARG A 490 7.85 -13.44 -16.14
CA ARG A 490 7.37 -13.70 -17.50
C ARG A 490 8.49 -13.67 -18.55
N ARG A 491 9.50 -12.82 -18.36
CA ARG A 491 10.68 -12.69 -19.24
C ARG A 491 11.85 -13.59 -18.84
N GLY A 492 11.71 -14.42 -17.80
CA GLY A 492 12.78 -15.33 -17.35
C GLY A 492 13.96 -14.64 -16.66
N TRP A 493 13.80 -13.39 -16.22
CA TRP A 493 14.79 -12.68 -15.41
C TRP A 493 14.76 -13.13 -13.95
N LEU A 494 13.63 -13.64 -13.47
CA LEU A 494 13.45 -14.13 -12.10
C LEU A 494 13.02 -15.60 -12.14
N ASP A 495 13.47 -16.38 -11.15
CA ASP A 495 13.04 -17.76 -11.00
C ASP A 495 11.69 -17.88 -10.26
N ALA A 496 11.13 -19.08 -10.25
CA ALA A 496 9.82 -19.38 -9.65
C ALA A 496 9.74 -19.05 -8.15
N GLY A 497 10.88 -18.90 -7.46
CA GLY A 497 10.93 -18.48 -6.06
C GLY A 497 10.32 -17.11 -5.83
N TYR A 498 10.18 -16.24 -6.84
CA TYR A 498 9.54 -14.93 -6.70
C TYR A 498 8.01 -14.96 -6.82
N LYS A 499 7.39 -16.11 -7.18
CA LYS A 499 5.94 -16.21 -7.39
C LYS A 499 5.13 -15.85 -6.15
N GLU A 500 5.53 -16.33 -4.97
CA GLU A 500 4.82 -16.03 -3.72
C GLU A 500 4.85 -14.52 -3.38
N MET A 501 6.00 -13.88 -3.59
CA MET A 501 6.17 -12.43 -3.40
C MET A 501 5.23 -11.65 -4.33
N LEU A 502 5.12 -12.06 -5.59
CA LEU A 502 4.18 -11.48 -6.56
C LEU A 502 2.71 -11.74 -6.16
N THR A 503 2.35 -12.97 -5.81
CA THR A 503 0.97 -13.31 -5.40
C THR A 503 0.51 -12.49 -4.21
N ARG A 504 1.38 -12.29 -3.21
CA ARG A 504 1.08 -11.45 -2.05
C ARG A 504 0.94 -9.98 -2.44
N ALA A 505 1.81 -9.48 -3.32
CA ALA A 505 1.70 -8.11 -3.84
C ALA A 505 0.37 -7.89 -4.58
N TRP A 506 -0.02 -8.84 -5.43
CA TRP A 506 -1.32 -8.84 -6.11
C TRP A 506 -2.49 -8.80 -5.12
N GLN A 507 -2.53 -9.71 -4.15
CA GLN A 507 -3.60 -9.77 -3.15
C GLN A 507 -3.71 -8.46 -2.34
N GLY A 508 -2.57 -7.90 -1.93
CA GLY A 508 -2.52 -6.65 -1.18
C GLY A 508 -3.03 -5.44 -1.97
N VAL A 509 -2.68 -5.37 -3.26
CA VAL A 509 -3.13 -4.32 -4.21
C VAL A 509 -4.60 -4.49 -4.55
N ALA A 510 -5.04 -5.69 -4.93
CA ALA A 510 -6.42 -5.96 -5.31
C ALA A 510 -7.40 -5.61 -4.18
N ALA A 511 -7.04 -5.90 -2.93
CA ALA A 511 -7.82 -5.52 -1.75
C ALA A 511 -8.00 -4.00 -1.56
N ARG A 512 -7.14 -3.17 -2.16
CA ARG A 512 -7.12 -1.70 -2.04
C ARG A 512 -7.74 -0.97 -3.22
N ILE A 513 -8.24 -1.69 -4.23
CA ILE A 513 -9.00 -1.12 -5.34
C ILE A 513 -10.48 -1.38 -5.04
N ASP A 514 -11.27 -0.34 -4.79
CA ASP A 514 -12.70 -0.50 -4.58
C ASP A 514 -13.43 -0.94 -5.87
N ASP A 515 -14.76 -1.07 -5.82
CA ASP A 515 -15.57 -1.50 -6.98
C ASP A 515 -15.85 -0.36 -7.99
N HIS A 516 -15.36 0.85 -7.69
CA HIS A 516 -15.57 2.09 -8.45
C HIS A 516 -14.26 2.76 -8.87
N GLY A 517 -13.12 2.09 -8.70
CA GLY A 517 -11.79 2.57 -9.05
C GLY A 517 -11.14 3.49 -8.01
N GLY A 518 -11.77 3.71 -6.85
CA GLY A 518 -11.14 4.36 -5.70
C GLY A 518 -10.02 3.50 -5.12
N LEU A 519 -8.97 4.17 -4.66
CA LEU A 519 -7.74 3.54 -4.19
C LEU A 519 -7.51 3.83 -2.71
N VAL A 520 -6.76 2.96 -2.06
CA VAL A 520 -6.33 3.14 -0.67
C VAL A 520 -4.80 3.06 -0.60
N ASP A 521 -4.21 3.83 0.32
CA ASP A 521 -2.77 3.85 0.61
C ASP A 521 -1.90 4.48 -0.48
N VAL A 522 -2.45 5.42 -1.25
CA VAL A 522 -1.66 6.13 -2.28
C VAL A 522 -0.93 7.32 -1.65
N CYS A 523 0.40 7.28 -1.60
CA CYS A 523 1.15 8.43 -1.09
C CYS A 523 1.01 9.63 -2.06
N THR A 524 0.62 10.80 -1.54
CA THR A 524 0.50 12.04 -2.32
C THR A 524 1.82 12.46 -3.00
N GLY A 525 1.77 13.44 -3.91
CA GLY A 525 2.94 13.92 -4.66
C GLY A 525 4.08 14.28 -3.73
N THR A 526 5.22 13.61 -3.87
CA THR A 526 6.32 13.68 -2.89
C THR A 526 7.62 13.70 -3.69
N GLY A 527 8.42 14.75 -3.51
CA GLY A 527 9.82 14.78 -3.95
C GLY A 527 10.76 14.57 -2.77
N VAL A 528 12.02 14.95 -2.92
CA VAL A 528 13.03 14.86 -1.87
C VAL A 528 12.58 15.57 -0.58
N GLN A 529 12.62 14.83 0.53
CA GLN A 529 12.36 15.36 1.88
C GLN A 529 13.64 15.44 2.72
N GLN A 530 13.57 16.13 3.86
CA GLN A 530 14.72 16.44 4.71
C GLN A 530 14.94 15.43 5.84
N SER A 531 13.88 14.72 6.24
CA SER A 531 13.93 13.73 7.32
C SER A 531 13.06 12.50 7.04
N THR A 532 13.29 11.41 7.78
CA THR A 532 12.41 10.23 7.77
C THR A 532 10.98 10.62 8.15
N ARG A 533 10.83 11.51 9.14
CA ARG A 533 9.53 12.05 9.58
C ARG A 533 8.75 12.66 8.43
N ASP A 534 9.39 13.48 7.60
CA ASP A 534 8.72 14.12 6.47
C ASP A 534 8.14 13.09 5.47
N TYR A 535 8.76 11.91 5.32
CA TYR A 535 8.21 10.81 4.52
C TYR A 535 7.05 10.09 5.22
N LEU A 536 7.17 9.86 6.53
CA LEU A 536 6.10 9.24 7.34
C LEU A 536 4.84 10.11 7.36
N ASP A 537 5.03 11.42 7.33
CA ASP A 537 3.94 12.39 7.43
C ASP A 537 3.21 12.61 6.09
N ARG A 538 3.73 12.08 4.97
CA ARG A 538 3.08 12.23 3.66
C ARG A 538 1.69 11.59 3.67
N PRO A 539 0.64 12.30 3.20
CA PRO A 539 -0.72 11.79 3.14
C PRO A 539 -0.84 10.48 2.36
N ALA A 540 -1.58 9.55 2.96
CA ALA A 540 -2.05 8.33 2.31
C ALA A 540 -3.49 8.59 1.84
N ILE A 541 -3.66 8.74 0.54
CA ILE A 541 -4.92 9.11 -0.10
C ILE A 541 -5.87 7.90 -0.10
N PHE A 542 -7.16 8.20 0.12
CA PHE A 542 -8.30 7.31 -0.03
C PHE A 542 -9.24 7.91 -1.08
N GLY A 543 -9.50 7.17 -2.15
CA GLY A 543 -10.33 7.60 -3.27
C GLY A 543 -9.56 7.69 -4.59
N PRO A 544 -10.09 8.39 -5.59
CA PRO A 544 -9.43 8.53 -6.88
C PRO A 544 -8.11 9.30 -6.78
N ASP A 545 -7.03 8.75 -7.34
CA ASP A 545 -5.75 9.44 -7.51
C ASP A 545 -5.08 9.00 -8.83
N GLU A 546 -4.76 9.94 -9.72
CA GLU A 546 -4.20 9.66 -11.05
C GLU A 546 -2.88 8.88 -10.98
N ARG A 547 -2.03 9.11 -9.98
CA ARG A 547 -0.76 8.39 -9.84
C ARG A 547 -1.00 6.95 -9.43
N GLY A 548 -1.84 6.77 -8.41
CA GLY A 548 -2.28 5.46 -7.94
C GLY A 548 -2.92 4.68 -9.08
N GLY A 549 -3.84 5.30 -9.81
CA GLY A 549 -4.59 4.69 -10.91
C GLY A 549 -3.68 4.23 -12.03
N ALA A 550 -2.77 5.08 -12.46
CA ALA A 550 -1.82 4.78 -13.52
C ALA A 550 -0.90 3.60 -13.20
N LEU A 551 -0.25 3.64 -12.02
CA LEU A 551 0.70 2.60 -11.62
C LEU A 551 -0.02 1.28 -11.29
N SER A 552 -1.24 1.35 -10.75
CA SER A 552 -2.09 0.18 -10.55
C SER A 552 -2.50 -0.43 -11.88
N LEU A 553 -2.92 0.39 -12.86
CA LEU A 553 -3.37 -0.08 -14.18
C LEU A 553 -2.24 -0.80 -14.93
N TRP A 554 -1.01 -0.27 -14.88
CA TRP A 554 0.17 -0.96 -15.40
C TRP A 554 0.45 -2.27 -14.68
N PHE A 555 0.37 -2.31 -13.35
CA PHE A 555 0.61 -3.55 -12.61
C PHE A 555 -0.45 -4.61 -12.93
N VAL A 556 -1.74 -4.26 -12.91
CA VAL A 556 -2.81 -5.24 -13.13
C VAL A 556 -2.80 -5.79 -14.57
N THR A 557 -2.46 -4.96 -15.57
CA THR A 557 -2.32 -5.43 -16.96
C THR A 557 -1.08 -6.30 -17.15
N GLU A 558 0.02 -5.99 -16.48
CA GLU A 558 1.19 -6.87 -16.45
C GLU A 558 0.91 -8.20 -15.76
N MET A 559 0.18 -8.17 -14.64
CA MET A 559 -0.23 -9.36 -13.92
C MET A 559 -1.15 -10.23 -14.78
N ALA A 560 -2.09 -9.62 -15.52
CA ALA A 560 -2.92 -10.33 -16.49
C ALA A 560 -2.07 -11.02 -17.57
N SER A 561 -1.10 -10.30 -18.15
CA SER A 561 -0.17 -10.84 -19.15
C SER A 561 0.62 -12.03 -18.59
N PHE A 562 1.13 -11.91 -17.36
CA PHE A 562 1.87 -12.99 -16.69
C PHE A 562 1.02 -14.25 -16.52
N LEU A 563 -0.24 -14.12 -16.09
CA LEU A 563 -1.15 -15.26 -15.90
C LEU A 563 -1.66 -15.87 -17.21
N GLN A 564 -1.69 -15.11 -18.31
CA GLN A 564 -2.06 -15.67 -19.63
C GLN A 564 -0.92 -16.48 -20.26
N GLU A 565 0.34 -16.14 -19.94
CA GLU A 565 1.54 -16.78 -20.51
C GLU A 565 2.11 -17.93 -19.66
N ASN A 566 1.64 -18.13 -18.41
CA ASN A 566 2.16 -19.12 -17.44
C ASN A 566 1.04 -19.85 -16.70
#